data_AF-A0A3D5E6Z8-F1
#
_entry.id   AF-A0A3D5E6Z8-F1
#
_cell.length_a   1.000
_cell.length_b   1.000
_cell.length_c   1.000
_cell.angle_alpha   90.00
_cell.angle_beta   90.00
_cell.angle_gamma   90.00
#
_symmetry.space_group_name_H-M   'P 1'
#
loop_
_entity.id
_entity.type
_entity.pdbx_description
1 polymer ?
#
loop_
_entity_poly.entity_id
_entity_poly.type
_entity_poly.pdbx_seq_one_letter_code
_entity_poly.pdbx_strand_id
1 'polypeptide(L)' 'MSYLHLVDQARTLRQDTFMAFVEHGEAHLGGSFSMIELLIALFEEIMEEDDKFILSKAHAAFPFYLLLKNRGYKPKI' A
#
# COMPACT_ATOMS: atom_id res chain seq x y z
N MET A 1 18.96 12.29 1.88
CA MET A 1 19.14 10.82 1.71
C MET A 1 18.37 10.39 0.48
N SER A 2 18.89 9.43 -0.28
CA SER A 2 18.44 9.05 -1.63
C SER A 2 16.98 8.58 -1.76
N TYR A 3 16.25 8.35 -0.67
CA TYR A 3 14.93 7.72 -0.67
C TYR A 3 13.88 8.46 0.17
N LEU A 4 14.09 9.76 0.42
CA LEU A 4 13.13 10.58 1.18
C LEU A 4 11.73 10.55 0.57
N HIS A 5 11.65 10.53 -0.77
CA HIS A 5 10.37 10.47 -1.47
C HIS A 5 9.60 9.16 -1.16
N LEU A 6 10.27 8.01 -1.06
CA LEU A 6 9.63 6.73 -0.68
C LEU A 6 9.10 6.78 0.77
N VAL A 7 9.85 7.42 1.68
CA VAL A 7 9.43 7.60 3.08
C VAL A 7 8.19 8.49 3.16
N ASP A 8 8.15 9.58 2.39
CA ASP A 8 6.99 10.48 2.34
C ASP A 8 5.76 9.78 1.72
N GLN A 9 5.94 8.97 0.68
CA GLN A 9 4.87 8.13 0.12
C GLN A 9 4.36 7.11 1.14
N ALA A 10 5.25 6.43 1.85
CA ALA A 10 4.89 5.46 2.89
C ALA A 10 4.15 6.12 4.07
N ARG A 11 4.49 7.37 4.42
CA ARG A 11 3.75 8.15 5.43
C ARG A 11 2.34 8.48 4.94
N THR A 12 2.20 8.94 3.70
CA THR A 12 0.91 9.27 3.09
C THR A 12 0.02 8.04 3.00
N LEU A 13 0.55 6.93 2.47
CA LEU A 13 -0.19 5.68 2.35
C LEU A 13 -0.65 5.13 3.70
N ARG A 14 0.11 5.31 4.79
CA ARG A 14 -0.34 4.98 6.15
C ARG A 14 -1.55 5.79 6.59
N GLN A 15 -1.52 7.10 6.36
CA GLN A 15 -2.62 7.98 6.73
C GLN A 15 -3.87 7.62 5.94
N ASP A 16 -3.74 7.42 4.62
CA ASP A 16 -4.84 7.02 3.76
C ASP A 16 -5.41 5.66 4.17
N THR A 17 -4.54 4.70 4.50
CA THR A 17 -4.94 3.37 4.99
C THR A 17 -5.72 3.48 6.30
N PHE A 18 -5.26 4.32 7.23
CA PHE A 18 -5.97 4.57 8.47
C PHE A 18 -7.36 5.18 8.23
N MET A 19 -7.45 6.20 7.37
CA MET A 19 -8.72 6.85 7.05
C MET A 19 -9.69 5.87 6.38
N ALA A 20 -9.21 5.03 5.46
CA ALA A 20 -10.02 3.99 4.84
C ALA A 20 -10.55 2.98 5.87
N PHE A 21 -9.74 2.62 6.88
CA PHE A 21 -10.21 1.76 7.97
C PHE A 21 -11.29 2.41 8.83
N VAL A 22 -11.16 3.70 9.14
CA VAL A 22 -12.20 4.43 9.89
C VAL A 22 -13.50 4.46 9.08
N GLU A 23 -13.43 4.67 7.77
CA GLU A 23 -14.59 4.69 6.89
C GLU A 23 -15.29 3.32 6.78
N HIS A 24 -14.51 2.23 6.70
CA HIS A 24 -15.03 0.88 6.45
C HIS A 24 -15.23 0.03 7.72
N GLY A 25 -14.82 0.52 8.89
CA GLY A 25 -14.94 -0.21 10.16
C GLY A 25 -14.00 -1.40 10.31
N GLU A 26 -12.78 -1.30 9.77
CA GLU A 26 -11.82 -2.41 9.69
C GLU A 26 -10.81 -2.40 10.86
N ALA A 27 -10.39 -3.58 11.33
CA ALA A 27 -9.55 -3.78 12.52
C ALA A 27 -8.14 -4.34 12.23
N HIS A 28 -7.85 -4.76 10.99
CA HIS A 28 -6.55 -5.36 10.63
C HIS A 28 -5.41 -4.33 10.39
N LEU A 29 -5.18 -3.45 11.37
CA LEU A 29 -4.22 -2.34 11.32
C LEU A 29 -2.76 -2.80 11.22
N GLY A 30 -2.32 -3.67 12.13
CA GLY A 30 -0.90 -4.04 12.24
C GLY A 30 -0.38 -4.79 11.01
N GLY A 31 -1.16 -5.73 10.49
CA GLY A 31 -0.81 -6.48 9.27
C GLY A 31 -0.68 -5.59 8.04
N SER A 32 -1.50 -4.53 7.99
CA SER A 32 -1.53 -3.57 6.88
C SER A 32 -0.40 -2.57 6.97
N PHE A 33 -0.15 -1.99 8.15
CA PHE A 33 0.93 -1.02 8.32
C PHE A 33 2.33 -1.66 8.20
N SER A 34 2.49 -2.93 8.59
CA SER A 34 3.78 -3.63 8.54
C SER A 34 4.32 -3.89 7.12
N MET A 35 3.53 -3.65 6.07
CA MET A 35 3.91 -3.92 4.68
C MET A 35 4.02 -2.69 3.79
N ILE A 36 3.74 -1.50 4.31
CA ILE A 36 3.66 -0.28 3.48
C ILE A 36 4.99 0.05 2.81
N GLU A 37 6.12 0.06 3.54
CA GLU A 37 7.44 0.28 2.95
C GLU A 37 7.79 -0.76 1.89
N LEU A 38 7.46 -2.02 2.15
CA LEU A 38 7.72 -3.11 1.22
C LEU A 38 6.93 -2.93 -0.08
N LEU A 39 5.65 -2.57 0.02
CA LEU A 39 4.82 -2.29 -1.16
C LEU A 39 5.36 -1.10 -1.95
N ILE A 40 5.70 0.00 -1.28
CA ILE A 40 6.25 1.19 -1.94
C ILE A 40 7.57 0.85 -2.64
N ALA A 41 8.51 0.23 -1.94
CA ALA A 41 9.80 -0.14 -2.53
C ALA A 41 9.65 -1.11 -3.70
N LEU A 42 8.77 -2.10 -3.59
CA LEU A 42 8.53 -3.05 -4.68
C LEU A 42 7.98 -2.33 -5.92
N PHE A 43 6.91 -1.56 -5.77
CA PHE A 43 6.19 -0.99 -6.91
C PHE A 43 6.89 0.22 -7.52
N GLU A 44 7.65 1.01 -6.74
CA GLU A 44 8.33 2.21 -7.24
C GLU A 44 9.74 1.92 -7.78
N GLU A 45 10.46 0.93 -7.24
CA GLU A 45 11.90 0.76 -7.54
C GLU A 45 12.30 -0.63 -8.08
N ILE A 46 11.53 -1.69 -7.79
CA ILE A 46 11.98 -3.08 -8.03
C ILE A 46 11.21 -3.75 -9.16
N MET A 47 9.88 -3.61 -9.18
CA MET A 47 9.02 -4.33 -10.13
C MET A 47 9.13 -3.77 -11.54
N GLU A 48 9.32 -4.67 -12.50
CA GLU A 48 9.23 -4.37 -13.93
C GLU A 48 7.80 -4.59 -14.47
N GLU A 49 7.54 -4.19 -15.72
CA GLU A 49 6.19 -4.20 -16.32
C GLU A 49 5.56 -5.61 -16.38
N ASP A 50 6.37 -6.64 -16.63
CA ASP A 50 5.90 -8.02 -16.76
C ASP A 50 5.87 -8.80 -15.43
N ASP A 51 6.33 -8.19 -14.34
CA ASP A 51 6.36 -8.84 -13.03
C ASP A 51 4.95 -9.03 -12.46
N LYS A 52 4.75 -10.20 -11.83
CA LYS A 52 3.49 -10.53 -11.18
C LYS A 52 3.65 -10.49 -9.67
N PHE A 53 2.79 -9.71 -9.01
CA PHE A 53 2.74 -9.63 -7.56
C PHE A 53 1.47 -10.28 -7.01
N ILE A 54 1.64 -11.10 -5.96
CA ILE A 54 0.53 -11.75 -5.24
C ILE A 54 0.64 -11.39 -3.76
N LEU A 55 -0.36 -10.66 -3.24
CA LEU A 55 -0.50 -10.44 -1.82
C LEU A 55 -1.21 -11.64 -1.16
N SER A 56 -0.44 -12.61 -0.66
CA SER A 56 -1.01 -13.80 -0.02
C SER A 56 -1.75 -13.54 1.31
N LYS A 57 -1.58 -12.36 1.91
CA LYS A 57 -2.25 -11.94 3.15
C LYS A 57 -3.41 -10.97 2.88
N ALA A 58 -4.44 -11.48 2.21
CA ALA A 58 -5.56 -10.67 1.71
C ALA A 58 -6.31 -9.84 2.78
N HIS A 59 -6.34 -10.29 4.04
CA HIS A 59 -6.97 -9.56 5.14
C HIS A 59 -6.27 -8.23 5.49
N ALA A 60 -5.07 -7.98 4.98
CA ALA A 60 -4.29 -6.75 5.18
C ALA A 60 -4.15 -5.92 3.89
N ALA A 61 -5.08 -6.06 2.94
CA ALA A 61 -4.91 -5.58 1.57
C ALA A 61 -5.21 -4.09 1.32
N PHE A 62 -5.80 -3.37 2.28
CA PHE A 62 -6.14 -1.95 2.13
C PHE A 62 -5.00 -1.07 1.59
N PRO A 63 -3.78 -1.08 2.16
CA PRO A 63 -2.67 -0.29 1.64
C PRO A 63 -2.30 -0.68 0.20
N PHE A 64 -2.46 -1.95 -0.17
CA PHE A 64 -2.21 -2.39 -1.54
C PHE A 64 -3.26 -1.84 -2.51
N TYR A 65 -4.54 -1.85 -2.14
CA TYR A 65 -5.60 -1.29 -2.97
C TYR A 65 -5.47 0.23 -3.14
N LEU A 66 -5.10 0.95 -2.08
CA LEU A 66 -4.85 2.38 -2.14
C LEU A 66 -3.62 2.71 -3.01
N LEU A 67 -2.53 1.94 -2.89
CA LEU A 67 -1.37 2.07 -3.78
C LEU A 67 -1.76 1.87 -5.25
N LEU A 68 -2.53 0.84 -5.56
CA LEU A 68 -3.04 0.59 -6.91
C LEU A 68 -3.90 1.76 -7.42
N LYS A 69 -4.78 2.33 -6.58
CA LYS A 69 -5.56 3.53 -6.92
C LYS A 69 -4.67 4.73 -7.25
N ASN A 70 -3.63 4.98 -6.44
CA ASN A 70 -2.66 6.06 -6.67
C ASN A 70 -1.91 5.88 -8.00
N ARG A 71 -1.71 4.63 -8.45
CA ARG A 71 -1.13 4.27 -9.76
C ARG A 71 -2.14 4.24 -10.91
N GLY A 72 -3.38 4.72 -10.70
CA GLY A 72 -4.41 4.84 -11.73
C GLY A 72 -5.26 3.59 -11.96
N TYR A 73 -5.03 2.51 -11.20
CA TYR A 73 -5.91 1.34 -11.22
C TYR A 73 -7.20 1.61 -10.43
N LYS A 74 -8.20 0.73 -10.58
CA LYS A 74 -9.53 0.91 -9.98
C LYS A 74 -9.99 -0.31 -9.16
N PRO A 75 -9.23 -0.77 -8.15
CA PRO A 75 -9.68 -1.83 -7.26
C PRO A 75 -10.87 -1.36 -6.41
N LYS A 76 -11.75 -2.29 -6.06
CA LYS A 76 -12.79 -2.06 -5.04
C LYS A 76 -12.13 -2.14 -3.66
N ILE A 77 -12.48 -1.18 -2.80
CA ILE A 77 -12.15 -1.18 -1.37
C ILE A 77 -13.44 -1.50 -0.64
#